data_AF-A0AAE6ZEB5-F1
#
_entry.id   AF-A0AAE6ZEB5-F1
#
_cell.length_a   1.000
_cell.length_b   1.000
_cell.length_c   1.000
_cell.angle_alpha   90.00
_cell.angle_beta   90.00
_cell.angle_gamma   90.00
#
_symmetry.space_group_name_H-M   'P 1'
#
loop_
_entity.id
_entity.type
_entity.pdbx_description
1 polymer ?
#
loop_
_entity_poly.entity_id
_entity_poly.type
_entity_poly.pdbx_seq_one_letter_code
_entity_poly.pdbx_strand_id
1 'polypeptide(L)'
;MNANFLRHLVLPEEEKQLSAAQDDEQLLDALLKHRYLLMIDWKGEEEPNQIGDFLKTRAAALKPGFDLDTESVYRSLQEEAAGFEPGDSVPFLLKSFQQLLKKEKLAIVQLDRGDDSYYISLTTDKNAKDLKKQSSEVWAWRPAGQGTGEVLYTVYCSCGSMNVWQVKRGEVITESNCDDCNREIFDKDGKSSLPVQKDYV
;
A
#
# COMPACT_ATOMS: atom_id res chain seq x y z
N MET A 1 8.70 -21.26 -7.49
CA MET A 1 7.95 -20.91 -6.28
C MET A 1 8.73 -21.25 -5.00
N ASN A 2 9.21 -20.23 -4.30
CA ASN A 2 9.75 -20.36 -2.94
C ASN A 2 8.70 -19.83 -1.97
N ALA A 3 7.97 -20.74 -1.32
CA ALA A 3 6.84 -20.40 -0.44
C ALA A 3 7.19 -20.40 1.06
N ASN A 4 8.49 -20.38 1.42
CA ASN A 4 8.93 -20.44 2.81
C ASN A 4 8.43 -19.28 3.69
N PHE A 5 8.00 -18.19 3.07
CA PHE A 5 7.41 -17.05 3.76
C PHE A 5 6.00 -17.36 4.32
N LEU A 6 5.27 -18.34 3.77
CA LEU A 6 3.88 -18.63 4.13
C LEU A 6 3.69 -18.90 5.62
N ARG A 7 4.58 -19.69 6.24
CA ARG A 7 4.57 -19.97 7.68
C ARG A 7 4.69 -18.73 8.59
N HIS A 8 5.10 -17.59 8.02
CA HIS A 8 5.20 -16.31 8.70
C HIS A 8 4.02 -15.37 8.35
N LEU A 9 3.29 -15.65 7.28
CA LEU A 9 2.15 -14.84 6.82
C LEU A 9 0.81 -15.39 7.29
N VAL A 10 0.63 -16.71 7.21
CA VAL A 10 -0.65 -17.40 7.44
C VAL A 10 -0.53 -18.42 8.56
N LEU A 11 -1.68 -18.82 9.12
CA LEU A 11 -1.76 -19.88 10.13
C LEU A 11 -1.53 -21.27 9.49
N PRO A 12 -1.11 -22.28 10.28
CA PRO A 12 -0.82 -23.62 9.74
C PRO A 12 -2.00 -24.29 9.01
N GLU A 13 -3.24 -24.04 9.45
CA GLU A 13 -4.46 -24.52 8.81
C GLU A 13 -4.81 -23.78 7.51
N GLU A 14 -4.39 -22.52 7.40
CA GLU A 14 -4.56 -21.66 6.23
C GLU A 14 -3.56 -22.05 5.13
N GLU A 15 -2.32 -22.38 5.52
CA GLU A 15 -1.27 -22.85 4.60
C GLU A 15 -1.71 -24.08 3.79
N LYS A 16 -2.52 -24.96 4.39
CA LYS A 16 -3.08 -26.13 3.68
C LYS A 16 -3.98 -25.75 2.51
N GLN A 17 -4.68 -24.61 2.60
CA GLN A 17 -5.58 -24.13 1.55
C GLN A 17 -4.80 -23.60 0.33
N LEU A 18 -3.51 -23.31 0.51
CA LEU A 18 -2.62 -22.80 -0.53
C LEU A 18 -1.82 -23.90 -1.24
N SER A 19 -1.90 -25.14 -0.75
CA SER A 19 -1.10 -26.27 -1.25
C SER A 19 -1.35 -26.67 -2.70
N ALA A 20 -2.45 -26.21 -3.31
CA ALA A 20 -2.76 -26.45 -4.71
C ALA A 20 -2.02 -25.54 -5.69
N ALA A 21 -1.43 -24.44 -5.22
CA ALA A 21 -0.70 -23.50 -6.08
C ALA A 21 0.60 -24.13 -6.61
N GLN A 22 0.80 -24.05 -7.93
CA GLN A 22 1.95 -24.65 -8.60
C GLN A 22 3.06 -23.64 -8.92
N ASP A 23 2.71 -22.36 -8.98
CA ASP A 23 3.61 -21.25 -9.28
C ASP A 23 3.27 -20.02 -8.42
N ASP A 24 4.11 -18.99 -8.53
CA ASP A 24 4.00 -17.80 -7.68
C ASP A 24 2.74 -16.96 -7.99
N GLU A 25 2.20 -17.03 -9.20
CA GLU A 25 0.99 -16.30 -9.61
C GLU A 25 -0.27 -17.00 -9.10
N GLN A 26 -0.35 -18.32 -9.24
CA GLN A 26 -1.39 -19.13 -8.61
C GLN A 26 -1.38 -19.00 -7.08
N LEU A 27 -0.21 -18.85 -6.47
CA LEU A 27 -0.09 -18.62 -5.04
C LEU A 27 -0.60 -17.23 -4.64
N LEU A 28 -0.29 -16.20 -5.43
CA LEU A 28 -0.83 -14.85 -5.23
C LEU A 28 -2.36 -14.85 -5.33
N ASP A 29 -2.91 -15.46 -6.38
CA ASP A 29 -4.35 -15.59 -6.58
C ASP A 29 -5.02 -16.32 -5.41
N ALA A 30 -4.38 -17.39 -4.90
CA ALA A 30 -4.88 -18.10 -3.73
C ALA A 30 -4.86 -17.22 -2.47
N LEU A 31 -3.78 -16.47 -2.22
CA LEU A 31 -3.69 -15.55 -1.08
C LEU A 31 -4.78 -14.46 -1.13
N LEU A 32 -5.06 -13.91 -2.30
CA LEU A 32 -6.12 -12.92 -2.53
C LEU A 32 -7.51 -13.54 -2.36
N LYS A 33 -7.77 -14.68 -3.01
CA LYS A 33 -9.04 -15.41 -2.97
C LYS A 33 -9.44 -15.80 -1.55
N HIS A 34 -8.48 -16.28 -0.76
CA HIS A 34 -8.72 -16.68 0.63
C HIS A 34 -8.66 -15.53 1.63
N ARG A 35 -8.47 -14.28 1.15
CA ARG A 35 -8.34 -13.07 1.98
C ARG A 35 -7.24 -13.21 3.04
N TYR A 36 -6.11 -13.80 2.67
CA TYR A 36 -4.86 -13.74 3.43
C TYR A 36 -4.00 -12.56 3.00
N LEU A 37 -4.26 -12.04 1.80
CA LEU A 37 -3.74 -10.80 1.26
C LEU A 37 -4.93 -9.97 0.77
N LEU A 38 -4.87 -8.65 0.95
CA LEU A 38 -5.83 -7.70 0.40
C LEU A 38 -5.11 -6.79 -0.57
N MET A 39 -5.65 -6.64 -1.77
CA MET A 39 -5.21 -5.64 -2.75
C MET A 39 -6.13 -4.42 -2.67
N ILE A 40 -5.53 -3.23 -2.63
CA ILE A 40 -6.23 -1.94 -2.63
C ILE A 40 -5.57 -1.04 -3.66
N ASP A 41 -6.36 -0.42 -4.54
CA ASP A 41 -5.87 0.61 -5.47
C ASP A 41 -5.33 1.81 -4.68
N TRP A 42 -4.29 2.47 -5.17
CA TRP A 42 -3.73 3.63 -4.47
C TRP A 42 -4.76 4.72 -4.21
N LYS A 43 -5.77 4.89 -5.07
CA LYS A 43 -6.79 5.93 -4.96
C LYS A 43 -7.64 5.78 -3.71
N GLY A 44 -7.80 4.57 -3.20
CA GLY A 44 -8.68 4.30 -2.08
C GLY A 44 -9.27 2.90 -2.08
N GLU A 45 -10.07 2.65 -1.05
CA GLU A 45 -10.89 1.44 -0.97
C GLU A 45 -11.97 1.45 -2.05
N GLU A 46 -12.20 0.30 -2.67
CA GLU A 46 -13.31 0.13 -3.63
C GLU A 46 -14.65 -0.02 -2.91
N GLU A 47 -14.63 -0.70 -1.77
CA GLU A 47 -15.78 -0.97 -0.92
C GLU A 47 -15.63 -0.24 0.42
N PRO A 48 -16.74 0.23 1.03
CA PRO A 48 -16.67 0.88 2.33
C PRO A 48 -15.99 -0.01 3.38
N ASN A 49 -15.00 0.55 4.06
CA ASN A 49 -14.30 -0.05 5.19
C ASN A 49 -13.44 -1.29 4.88
N GLN A 50 -13.14 -1.56 3.60
CA GLN A 50 -12.47 -2.76 3.10
C GLN A 50 -11.21 -3.19 3.90
N ILE A 51 -10.30 -2.25 4.18
CA ILE A 51 -9.05 -2.45 4.93
C ILE A 51 -9.36 -2.84 6.36
N GLY A 52 -10.22 -2.08 7.03
CA GLY A 52 -10.65 -2.32 8.41
C GLY A 52 -11.29 -3.70 8.59
N ASP A 53 -12.21 -4.10 7.73
CA ASP A 53 -12.89 -5.40 7.80
C ASP A 53 -11.91 -6.56 7.59
N PHE A 54 -10.99 -6.40 6.63
CA PHE A 54 -9.91 -7.35 6.41
C PHE A 54 -8.99 -7.47 7.64
N LEU A 55 -8.50 -6.35 8.16
CA LEU A 55 -7.60 -6.34 9.32
C LEU A 55 -8.28 -6.88 10.57
N LYS A 56 -9.55 -6.55 10.80
CA LYS A 56 -10.34 -7.08 11.92
C LYS A 56 -10.48 -8.60 11.84
N THR A 57 -10.77 -9.13 10.65
CA THR A 57 -10.84 -10.58 10.41
C THR A 57 -9.50 -11.28 10.66
N ARG A 58 -8.41 -10.77 10.07
CA ARG A 58 -7.05 -11.33 10.28
C ARG A 58 -6.62 -11.22 11.74
N ALA A 59 -6.94 -10.12 12.42
CA ALA A 59 -6.56 -9.88 13.80
C ALA A 59 -7.26 -10.87 14.74
N ALA A 60 -8.55 -11.13 14.52
CA ALA A 60 -9.30 -12.12 15.28
C ALA A 60 -8.76 -13.55 15.08
N ALA A 61 -8.30 -13.90 13.87
CA ALA A 61 -7.67 -15.19 13.59
C ALA A 61 -6.31 -15.34 14.30
N LEU A 62 -5.45 -14.32 14.22
CA LEU A 62 -4.12 -14.32 14.84
C LEU A 62 -4.18 -14.20 16.37
N LYS A 63 -5.20 -13.52 16.88
CA LYS A 63 -5.39 -13.23 18.29
C LYS A 63 -6.88 -13.34 18.67
N PRO A 64 -7.36 -14.56 18.95
CA PRO A 64 -8.75 -14.77 19.35
C PRO A 64 -9.15 -13.89 20.54
N GLY A 65 -10.30 -13.22 20.42
CA GLY A 65 -10.83 -12.32 21.44
C GLY A 65 -10.33 -10.86 21.38
N PHE A 66 -9.38 -10.54 20.49
CA PHE A 66 -9.07 -9.15 20.17
C PHE A 66 -10.07 -8.60 19.16
N ASP A 67 -10.69 -7.47 19.50
CA ASP A 67 -11.55 -6.72 18.60
C ASP A 67 -10.85 -5.43 18.17
N LEU A 68 -10.60 -5.31 16.87
CA LEU A 68 -9.99 -4.12 16.30
C LEU A 68 -11.05 -3.02 16.17
N ASP A 69 -10.81 -1.88 16.81
CA ASP A 69 -11.66 -0.70 16.73
C ASP A 69 -11.50 -0.03 15.36
N THR A 70 -12.29 -0.48 14.38
CA THR A 70 -12.32 0.07 13.03
C THR A 70 -13.12 1.36 12.96
N GLU A 71 -14.19 1.47 13.75
CA GLU A 71 -15.11 2.61 13.72
C GLU A 71 -14.40 3.92 14.10
N SER A 72 -13.54 3.91 15.13
CA SER A 72 -12.81 5.11 15.50
C SER A 72 -11.84 5.57 14.43
N VAL A 73 -11.16 4.63 13.75
CA VAL A 73 -10.22 4.94 12.67
C VAL A 73 -10.93 5.57 11.48
N TYR A 74 -12.06 5.01 11.05
CA TYR A 74 -12.83 5.59 9.94
C TYR A 74 -13.48 6.92 10.31
N ARG A 75 -13.89 7.12 11.57
CA ARG A 75 -14.35 8.43 12.02
C ARG A 75 -13.23 9.47 11.90
N SER A 76 -12.01 9.15 12.34
CA SER A 76 -10.86 10.06 12.18
C SER A 76 -10.51 10.30 10.71
N LEU A 77 -10.65 9.29 9.84
CA LEU A 77 -10.50 9.50 8.40
C LEU A 77 -11.48 10.56 7.89
N GLN A 78 -12.77 10.47 8.26
CA GLN A 78 -13.79 11.43 7.82
C GLN A 78 -13.52 12.85 8.34
N GLU A 79 -12.98 12.98 9.55
CA GLU A 79 -12.60 14.28 10.12
C GLU A 79 -11.41 14.91 9.38
N GLU A 80 -10.45 14.12 8.92
CA GLU A 80 -9.27 14.61 8.19
C GLU A 80 -9.45 14.67 6.66
N ALA A 81 -10.44 13.97 6.10
CA ALA A 81 -10.64 13.79 4.66
C ALA A 81 -10.79 15.10 3.88
N ALA A 82 -11.26 16.19 4.52
CA ALA A 82 -11.38 17.50 3.89
C ALA A 82 -10.04 18.07 3.38
N GLY A 83 -8.91 17.59 3.91
CA GLY A 83 -7.56 17.99 3.49
C GLY A 83 -6.83 16.96 2.62
N PHE A 84 -7.47 15.85 2.25
CA PHE A 84 -6.80 14.75 1.56
C PHE A 84 -6.78 14.96 0.05
N GLU A 85 -5.65 14.69 -0.57
CA GLU A 85 -5.57 14.44 -2.01
C GLU A 85 -5.92 12.96 -2.30
N PRO A 86 -6.30 12.63 -3.55
CA PRO A 86 -6.37 11.23 -3.97
C PRO A 86 -5.08 10.50 -3.59
N GLY A 87 -5.14 9.32 -2.99
CA GLY A 87 -3.94 8.60 -2.55
C GLY A 87 -3.50 8.82 -1.10
N ASP A 88 -4.14 9.74 -0.36
CA ASP A 88 -3.81 9.97 1.06
C ASP A 88 -4.59 9.04 2.01
N SER A 89 -5.76 8.56 1.59
CA SER A 89 -6.67 7.76 2.41
C SER A 89 -6.06 6.43 2.86
N VAL A 90 -5.49 5.65 1.93
CA VAL A 90 -4.91 4.34 2.24
C VAL A 90 -3.72 4.45 3.20
N PRO A 91 -2.71 5.31 2.95
CA PRO A 91 -1.61 5.55 3.89
C PRO A 91 -2.07 6.00 5.28
N PHE A 92 -3.07 6.89 5.35
CA PHE A 92 -3.65 7.30 6.62
C PHE A 92 -4.24 6.10 7.37
N LEU A 93 -5.09 5.32 6.71
CA LEU A 93 -5.73 4.13 7.30
C LEU A 93 -4.68 3.13 7.79
N LEU A 94 -3.70 2.78 6.95
CA LEU A 94 -2.64 1.84 7.32
C LEU A 94 -1.84 2.32 8.53
N LYS A 95 -1.49 3.61 8.59
CA LYS A 95 -0.77 4.20 9.72
C LYS A 95 -1.62 4.17 11.00
N SER A 96 -2.88 4.55 10.91
CA SER A 96 -3.81 4.59 12.05
C SER A 96 -4.08 3.20 12.60
N PHE A 97 -4.36 2.22 11.74
CA PHE A 97 -4.53 0.83 12.16
C PHE A 97 -3.24 0.24 12.74
N GLN A 98 -2.08 0.52 12.15
CA GLN A 98 -0.80 0.03 12.65
C GLN A 98 -0.52 0.51 14.09
N GLN A 99 -0.98 1.70 14.49
CA GLN A 99 -0.84 2.19 15.86
C GLN A 99 -1.66 1.37 16.86
N LEU A 100 -2.87 0.95 16.49
CA LEU A 100 -3.72 0.09 17.32
C LEU A 100 -3.13 -1.33 17.41
N LEU A 101 -2.76 -1.91 16.27
CA LEU A 101 -2.25 -3.28 16.15
C LEU A 101 -0.92 -3.48 16.89
N LYS A 102 -0.05 -2.46 16.90
CA LYS A 102 1.25 -2.53 17.58
C LYS A 102 1.11 -2.79 19.09
N LYS A 103 0.05 -2.30 19.73
CA LYS A 103 -0.21 -2.56 21.17
C LYS A 103 -0.42 -4.06 21.42
N GLU A 104 -0.95 -4.75 20.43
CA GLU A 104 -1.24 -6.19 20.47
C GLU A 104 -0.12 -7.07 19.91
N LYS A 105 1.03 -6.48 19.53
CA LYS A 105 2.17 -7.13 18.86
C LYS A 105 1.82 -7.67 17.47
N LEU A 106 0.90 -6.99 16.78
CA LEU A 106 0.51 -7.26 15.41
C LEU A 106 1.06 -6.16 14.49
N ALA A 107 1.45 -6.57 13.29
CA ALA A 107 2.04 -5.69 12.27
C ALA A 107 1.39 -5.93 10.91
N ILE A 108 0.99 -4.84 10.28
CA ILE A 108 0.59 -4.82 8.88
C ILE A 108 1.87 -4.93 8.05
N VAL A 109 1.88 -5.88 7.12
CA VAL A 109 2.95 -6.09 6.16
C VAL A 109 2.41 -5.85 4.76
N GLN A 110 3.26 -5.35 3.87
CA GLN A 110 2.96 -5.11 2.47
C GLN A 110 3.84 -6.02 1.61
N LEU A 111 3.23 -6.64 0.61
CA LEU A 111 3.91 -7.19 -0.54
C LEU A 111 4.11 -6.07 -1.56
N ASP A 112 5.37 -5.72 -1.81
CA ASP A 112 5.75 -4.78 -2.84
C ASP A 112 5.77 -5.49 -4.19
N ARG A 113 4.93 -5.03 -5.11
CA ARG A 113 4.80 -5.57 -6.47
C ARG A 113 5.40 -4.65 -7.52
N GLY A 114 5.88 -3.47 -7.12
CA GLY A 114 6.32 -2.43 -8.06
C GLY A 114 5.19 -1.85 -8.91
N ASP A 115 3.94 -2.00 -8.48
CA ASP A 115 2.76 -1.37 -9.06
C ASP A 115 2.15 -0.37 -8.06
N ASP A 116 1.14 0.38 -8.52
CA ASP A 116 0.47 1.40 -7.71
C ASP A 116 -0.61 0.80 -6.80
N SER A 117 -0.51 -0.48 -6.42
CA SER A 117 -1.48 -1.14 -5.55
C SER A 117 -0.87 -1.56 -4.22
N TYR A 118 -1.65 -1.42 -3.16
CA TYR A 118 -1.29 -1.89 -1.84
C TYR A 118 -1.72 -3.35 -1.67
N TYR A 119 -0.76 -4.26 -1.63
CA TYR A 119 -1.01 -5.66 -1.24
C TYR A 119 -0.67 -5.84 0.24
N ILE A 120 -1.66 -5.77 1.11
CA ILE A 120 -1.45 -5.80 2.56
C ILE A 120 -1.88 -7.14 3.18
N SER A 121 -1.20 -7.51 4.26
CA SER A 121 -1.60 -8.58 5.14
C SER A 121 -1.31 -8.19 6.59
N LEU A 122 -1.73 -9.03 7.53
CA LEU A 122 -1.50 -8.86 8.95
C LEU A 122 -0.80 -10.11 9.49
N THR A 123 0.22 -9.89 10.31
CA THR A 123 0.91 -10.97 11.03
C THR A 123 1.39 -10.47 12.40
N THR A 124 2.12 -11.29 13.14
CA THR A 124 2.77 -10.87 14.39
C THR A 124 4.02 -10.04 14.11
N ASP A 125 4.39 -9.12 15.01
CA ASP A 125 5.61 -8.30 14.89
C ASP A 125 6.88 -9.14 14.70
N LYS A 126 6.91 -10.33 15.31
CA LYS A 126 8.01 -11.28 15.15
C LYS A 126 8.06 -11.79 13.71
N ASN A 127 6.93 -12.30 13.21
CA ASN A 127 6.83 -12.84 11.87
C ASN A 127 7.04 -11.78 10.79
N ALA A 128 6.63 -10.53 11.01
CA ALA A 128 6.88 -9.43 10.08
C ALA A 128 8.40 -9.23 9.82
N LYS A 129 9.23 -9.36 10.86
CA LYS A 129 10.69 -9.30 10.72
C LYS A 129 11.25 -10.48 9.95
N ASP A 130 10.67 -11.67 10.14
CA ASP A 130 11.11 -12.87 9.45
C ASP A 130 10.64 -12.88 7.99
N LEU A 131 9.43 -12.40 7.68
CA LEU A 131 8.93 -12.16 6.33
C LEU A 131 9.88 -11.28 5.52
N LYS A 132 10.28 -10.12 6.09
CA LYS A 132 11.23 -9.21 5.44
C LYS A 132 12.57 -9.87 5.07
N LYS A 133 13.03 -10.85 5.86
CA LYS A 133 14.26 -11.61 5.59
C LYS A 133 14.08 -12.70 4.54
N GLN A 134 12.85 -13.18 4.37
CA GLN A 134 12.47 -14.17 3.36
C GLN A 134 12.08 -13.50 2.03
N SER A 135 12.18 -12.17 1.93
CA SER A 135 11.88 -11.44 0.72
C SER A 135 12.73 -11.93 -0.45
N SER A 136 12.12 -11.98 -1.62
CA SER A 136 12.75 -12.33 -2.89
C SER A 136 12.31 -11.34 -3.98
N GLU A 137 12.80 -11.51 -5.20
CA GLU A 137 12.41 -10.67 -6.34
C GLU A 137 10.89 -10.69 -6.58
N VAL A 138 10.25 -11.86 -6.42
CA VAL A 138 8.79 -12.01 -6.63
C VAL A 138 7.98 -11.70 -5.37
N TRP A 139 8.57 -11.94 -4.19
CA TRP A 139 7.91 -11.79 -2.90
C TRP A 139 8.61 -10.75 -2.03
N ALA A 140 8.52 -9.47 -2.39
CA ALA A 140 9.20 -8.39 -1.69
C ALA A 140 8.39 -7.86 -0.48
N TRP A 141 8.57 -8.45 0.69
CA TRP A 141 7.85 -8.05 1.91
C TRP A 141 8.48 -6.85 2.63
N ARG A 142 7.66 -5.87 3.02
CA ARG A 142 8.03 -4.70 3.82
C ARG A 142 6.97 -4.36 4.89
N PRO A 143 7.31 -3.65 5.96
CA PRO A 143 6.30 -3.09 6.88
C PRO A 143 5.36 -2.13 6.11
N ALA A 144 4.05 -2.23 6.33
CA ALA A 144 3.10 -1.34 5.67
C ALA A 144 3.17 0.09 6.25
N GLY A 145 2.84 1.08 5.43
CA GLY A 145 2.94 2.49 5.80
C GLY A 145 4.38 3.05 5.77
N GLN A 146 5.35 2.23 5.39
CA GLN A 146 6.62 2.69 4.81
C GLN A 146 6.46 2.68 3.28
N GLY A 147 5.61 3.55 2.74
CA GLY A 147 5.85 4.01 1.37
C GLY A 147 7.24 4.67 1.33
N THR A 148 7.85 4.82 0.16
CA THR A 148 9.03 5.71 0.08
C THR A 148 8.66 7.13 0.50
N GLY A 149 7.35 7.41 0.52
CA GLY A 149 6.79 8.71 0.77
C GLY A 149 6.99 9.54 -0.47
N GLU A 150 6.85 8.95 -1.65
CA GLU A 150 7.09 9.59 -2.93
C GLU A 150 5.80 9.66 -3.76
N VAL A 151 5.82 10.54 -4.75
CA VAL A 151 4.74 10.80 -5.70
C VAL A 151 5.40 10.93 -7.06
N LEU A 152 4.89 10.17 -8.03
CA LEU A 152 5.21 10.30 -9.43
C LEU A 152 4.29 11.33 -10.06
N TYR A 153 4.86 12.41 -10.54
CA TYR A 153 4.18 13.43 -11.33
C TYR A 153 4.44 13.15 -12.80
N THR A 154 3.38 12.95 -13.58
CA THR A 154 3.46 12.73 -15.02
C THR A 154 2.77 13.87 -15.76
N VAL A 155 3.48 14.50 -16.70
CA VAL A 155 2.96 15.56 -17.57
C VAL A 155 3.22 15.24 -19.03
N TYR A 156 2.15 15.22 -19.82
CA TYR A 156 2.23 15.12 -21.28
C TYR A 156 2.30 16.52 -21.88
N CYS A 157 3.45 16.85 -22.46
CA CYS A 157 3.65 18.13 -23.12
C CYS A 157 2.97 18.16 -24.49
N SER A 158 2.58 19.36 -24.93
CA SER A 158 2.00 19.58 -26.26
C SER A 158 2.93 19.21 -27.42
N CYS A 159 4.24 19.09 -27.17
CA CYS A 159 5.20 18.60 -28.17
C CYS A 159 5.18 17.06 -28.34
N GLY A 160 4.41 16.35 -27.53
CA GLY A 160 4.29 14.88 -27.56
C GLY A 160 5.13 14.17 -26.49
N SER A 161 5.97 14.90 -25.75
CA SER A 161 6.89 14.32 -24.76
C SER A 161 6.21 14.06 -23.42
N MET A 162 6.57 12.96 -22.78
CA MET A 162 6.15 12.60 -21.43
C MET A 162 7.28 12.98 -20.46
N ASN A 163 6.95 13.75 -19.43
CA ASN A 163 7.90 14.19 -18.41
C ASN A 163 7.44 13.61 -17.07
N VAL A 164 8.39 13.01 -16.33
CA VAL A 164 8.09 12.28 -15.09
C VAL A 164 9.02 12.76 -13.99
N TRP A 165 8.47 13.07 -12.82
CA TRP A 165 9.23 13.41 -11.62
C TRP A 165 8.80 12.50 -10.47
N GLN A 166 9.77 11.88 -9.80
CA GLN A 166 9.54 11.19 -8.54
C GLN A 166 10.04 12.09 -7.41
N VAL A 167 9.12 12.63 -6.62
CA VAL A 167 9.44 13.55 -5.51
C VAL A 167 8.83 13.06 -4.22
N LYS A 168 9.29 13.54 -3.07
CA LYS A 168 8.66 13.18 -1.80
C LYS A 168 7.26 13.79 -1.68
N ARG A 169 6.39 13.15 -0.92
CA ARG A 169 5.06 13.67 -0.56
C ARG A 169 5.21 15.01 0.13
N GLY A 170 4.49 16.01 -0.37
CA GLY A 170 4.57 17.40 0.08
C GLY A 170 5.73 18.19 -0.52
N GLU A 171 6.61 17.56 -1.31
CA GLU A 171 7.61 18.24 -2.11
C GLU A 171 6.95 18.80 -3.38
N VAL A 172 7.26 20.06 -3.67
CA VAL A 172 6.68 20.79 -4.79
C VAL A 172 7.72 20.84 -5.91
N ILE A 173 7.32 20.42 -7.12
CA ILE A 173 8.16 20.57 -8.30
C ILE A 173 8.10 22.02 -8.72
N THR A 174 9.24 22.71 -8.72
CA THR A 174 9.35 24.12 -9.11
C THR A 174 10.33 24.26 -10.26
N GLU A 175 10.12 25.29 -11.10
CA GLU A 175 11.06 25.70 -12.16
C GLU A 175 11.50 24.55 -13.06
N SER A 176 10.53 23.82 -13.61
CA SER A 176 10.80 22.67 -14.46
C SER A 176 10.21 22.86 -15.85
N ASN A 177 10.97 22.43 -16.84
CA ASN A 177 10.66 22.58 -18.26
C ASN A 177 10.53 21.20 -18.90
N CYS A 178 9.83 21.14 -20.03
CA CYS A 178 9.78 19.94 -20.84
C CYS A 178 11.17 19.60 -21.37
N ASP A 179 11.60 18.35 -21.20
CA ASP A 179 12.93 17.89 -21.59
C ASP A 179 13.23 18.08 -23.09
N ASP A 180 12.20 18.01 -23.95
CA ASP A 180 12.38 18.07 -25.40
C ASP A 180 12.18 19.46 -26.00
N CYS A 181 11.13 20.18 -25.60
CA CYS A 181 10.79 21.48 -26.22
C CYS A 181 11.11 22.68 -25.32
N ASN A 182 11.65 22.43 -24.13
CA ASN A 182 12.02 23.43 -23.13
C ASN A 182 10.87 24.37 -22.69
N ARG A 183 9.62 23.99 -22.97
CA ARG A 183 8.43 24.72 -22.49
C ARG A 183 8.34 24.62 -20.97
N GLU A 184 8.08 25.73 -20.30
CA GLU A 184 7.84 25.73 -18.85
C GLU A 184 6.62 24.86 -18.49
N ILE A 185 6.85 23.88 -17.62
CA ILE A 185 5.82 23.00 -17.08
C ILE A 185 5.42 23.46 -15.69
N PHE A 186 6.39 23.71 -14.80
CA PHE A 186 6.18 24.21 -13.44
C PHE A 186 6.92 25.53 -13.27
N ASP A 187 6.23 26.55 -12.76
CA ASP A 187 6.85 27.82 -12.39
C ASP A 187 7.58 27.74 -11.04
N LYS A 188 8.16 28.86 -10.60
CA LYS A 188 8.85 28.99 -9.31
C LYS A 188 7.97 28.75 -8.08
N ASP A 189 6.66 28.89 -8.23
CA ASP A 189 5.68 28.71 -7.15
C ASP A 189 5.08 27.29 -7.21
N GLY A 190 5.55 26.45 -8.15
CA GLY A 190 5.14 25.07 -8.35
C GLY A 190 3.81 24.91 -9.06
N LYS A 191 3.31 25.98 -9.69
CA LYS A 191 2.06 25.93 -10.45
C LYS A 191 2.35 25.39 -11.84
N SER A 192 1.59 24.36 -12.23
CA SER A 192 1.72 23.82 -13.57
C SER A 192 0.92 24.60 -14.61
N SER A 193 1.52 24.82 -15.78
CA SER A 193 0.84 25.36 -16.96
C SER A 193 0.10 24.27 -17.77
N LEU A 194 0.26 23.00 -17.39
CA LEU A 194 -0.30 21.83 -18.05
C LEU A 194 -1.04 20.92 -17.04
N PRO A 195 -1.92 20.01 -17.50
CA PRO A 195 -2.48 18.98 -16.63
C PRO A 195 -1.39 18.07 -16.07
N VAL A 196 -1.48 17.82 -14.76
CA VAL A 196 -0.55 16.96 -14.02
C VAL A 196 -1.30 15.72 -13.56
N GLN A 197 -0.75 14.55 -13.89
CA GLN A 197 -1.16 13.29 -13.31
C GLN A 197 -0.25 12.99 -12.11
N LYS A 198 -0.82 12.55 -11.00
CA LYS A 198 -0.08 12.18 -9.79
C LYS A 198 -0.39 10.73 -9.46
N ASP A 199 0.65 9.92 -9.31
CA ASP A 199 0.58 8.52 -8.88
C ASP A 199 1.40 8.38 -7.60
N TYR A 200 0.84 7.77 -6.56
CA TYR A 200 1.45 7.75 -5.22
C TYR A 200 2.14 6.41 -4.98
N VAL A 201 3.45 6.43 -4.73
CA VAL A 201 4.34 5.25 -4.63
C VAL A 201 4.90 5.00 -3.22
#